data_AF-A0A3D2CQZ5-F1
#
_entry.id   AF-A0A3D2CQZ5-F1
#
_cell.length_a   1.000
_cell.length_b   1.000
_cell.length_c   1.000
_cell.angle_alpha   90.00
_cell.angle_beta   90.00
_cell.angle_gamma   90.00
#
_symmetry.space_group_name_H-M   'P 1'
#
loop_
_entity.id
_entity.type
_entity.pdbx_description
1 polymer ?
#
loop_
_entity_poly.entity_id
_entity_poly.type
_entity_poly.pdbx_seq_one_letter_code
_entity_poly.pdbx_strand_id
1 'polypeptide(L)' 'MTISKNWQIMPSEIFATGPIVPVLVINKVEEALPIAEALLAADVKVLEVTLRTPAALDVISLIAKE' A
#
# COMPACT_ATOMS: atom_id res chain seq x y z
N MET A 1 21.88 -15.75 -17.16
CA MET A 1 20.49 -15.28 -17.12
C MET A 1 20.52 -13.80 -16.81
N THR A 2 20.28 -12.95 -17.80
CA THR A 2 20.21 -11.50 -17.59
C THR A 2 18.81 -11.18 -17.12
N ILE A 3 18.63 -10.83 -15.85
CA ILE A 3 17.35 -10.34 -15.35
C ILE A 3 17.15 -8.95 -15.96
N SER A 4 16.27 -8.85 -16.96
CA SER A 4 15.79 -7.55 -17.43
C SER A 4 15.02 -6.90 -16.27
N LYS A 5 15.54 -5.80 -15.72
CA LYS A 5 14.86 -5.04 -14.69
C LYS A 5 13.84 -4.12 -15.36
N ASN A 6 12.59 -4.58 -15.44
CA ASN A 6 11.47 -3.80 -15.98
C ASN A 6 10.72 -3.03 -14.88
N TRP A 7 11.42 -2.59 -13.84
CA TRP A 7 10.83 -1.97 -12.66
C TRP A 7 10.83 -0.45 -12.81
N GLN A 8 9.68 0.18 -12.57
CA GLN A 8 9.56 1.65 -12.51
C GLN A 8 10.08 2.21 -11.17
N ILE A 9 9.99 1.42 -10.10
CA ILE A 9 10.47 1.75 -8.75
C ILE A 9 11.29 0.56 -8.26
N MET A 10 12.49 0.80 -7.73
CA MET A 10 13.29 -0.27 -7.12
C MET A 10 12.73 -0.63 -5.73
N PRO A 11 12.74 -1.91 -5.32
CA PRO A 11 12.34 -2.34 -3.98
C PRO A 11 13.11 -1.62 -2.86
N SER A 12 14.37 -1.28 -3.09
CA SER A 12 15.18 -0.51 -2.14
C SER A 12 14.62 0.89 -1.88
N GLU A 13 13.98 1.52 -2.87
CA GLU A 13 13.35 2.83 -2.72
C GLU A 13 12.09 2.73 -1.84
N ILE A 14 11.28 1.67 -2.02
CA ILE A 14 10.11 1.40 -1.18
C ILE A 14 10.53 1.16 0.27
N PHE A 15 11.53 0.30 0.51
CA PHE A 15 12.01 0.01 1.87
C PHE A 15 12.72 1.20 2.54
N ALA A 16 13.29 2.12 1.76
CA ALA A 16 13.89 3.34 2.30
C ALA A 16 12.84 4.42 2.65
N THR A 17 11.57 4.24 2.29
CA THR A 17 10.52 5.24 2.50
C THR A 17 10.16 5.44 3.97
N GLY A 18 10.35 4.43 4.82
CA GLY A 18 10.11 4.53 6.25
C GLY A 18 10.48 3.27 7.02
N PRO A 19 10.55 3.33 8.36
CA PRO A 19 10.95 2.20 9.19
C PRO A 19 9.86 1.13 9.36
N ILE A 20 8.62 1.44 8.97
CA ILE A 20 7.44 0.59 9.22
C ILE A 20 6.65 0.46 7.91
N VAL A 21 6.23 -0.77 7.61
CA VAL A 21 5.21 -1.08 6.59
C VAL A 21 4.04 -1.76 7.31
N PRO A 22 2.87 -1.12 7.43
CA PRO A 22 1.70 -1.71 8.05
C PRO A 22 1.08 -2.77 7.14
N VAL A 23 0.87 -3.96 7.69
CA VAL A 23 0.18 -5.07 7.02
C VAL A 23 -1.32 -4.97 7.29
N LEU A 24 -2.07 -4.50 6.31
CA LEU A 24 -3.47 -4.11 6.45
C LEU A 24 -4.42 -5.24 5.99
N VAL A 25 -5.46 -5.46 6.79
CA VAL A 25 -6.61 -6.30 6.47
C VAL A 25 -7.84 -5.43 6.55
N ILE A 26 -8.40 -5.02 5.41
CA ILE A 26 -9.53 -4.09 5.33
C ILE A 26 -10.74 -4.85 4.78
N ASN A 27 -11.85 -4.85 5.53
CA ASN A 27 -13.03 -5.64 5.17
C ASN A 27 -14.01 -4.88 4.28
N LYS A 28 -14.05 -3.55 4.39
CA LYS A 28 -14.98 -2.70 3.64
C LYS A 28 -14.25 -1.58 2.92
N VAL A 29 -14.70 -1.26 1.71
CA VAL A 29 -14.04 -0.27 0.86
C VAL A 29 -14.13 1.14 1.45
N GLU A 30 -15.25 1.46 2.10
CA GLU A 30 -15.47 2.76 2.76
C GLU A 30 -14.49 3.06 3.92
N GLU A 31 -13.84 2.03 4.47
CA GLU A 31 -12.85 2.19 5.54
C GLU A 31 -11.46 2.60 4.99
N ALA A 32 -11.22 2.44 3.69
CA ALA A 32 -9.90 2.57 3.08
C ALA A 32 -9.29 3.96 3.21
N LEU A 33 -10.01 5.00 2.78
CA LEU A 33 -9.50 6.38 2.76
C LEU A 33 -9.28 6.93 4.17
N PRO A 34 -10.22 6.80 5.14
CA PRO A 34 -9.97 7.23 6.51
C PRO A 34 -8.72 6.58 7.14
N ILE A 35 -8.47 5.30 6.85
CA ILE A 35 -7.27 4.59 7.32
C ILE A 35 -6.01 5.14 6.65
N ALA A 36 -6.03 5.32 5.33
CA ALA A 36 -4.89 5.83 4.57
C ALA A 36 -4.52 7.26 5.00
N GLU A 37 -5.51 8.14 5.19
CA GLU A 37 -5.32 9.51 5.68
C GLU A 37 -4.71 9.54 7.09
N ALA A 38 -5.20 8.68 7.99
CA ALA A 38 -4.67 8.58 9.35
C ALA A 38 -3.20 8.11 9.36
N LEU A 39 -2.85 7.15 8.50
CA LEU A 39 -1.48 6.66 8.34
C LEU A 39 -0.57 7.74 7.73
N LEU A 40 -1.05 8.48 6.73
CA LEU A 40 -0.31 9.57 6.12
C LEU A 40 -0.05 10.72 7.11
N ALA A 41 -1.05 11.06 7.94
CA ALA A 41 -0.90 12.04 9.00
C ALA A 41 0.14 11.62 10.07
N ALA A 42 0.38 10.32 10.21
CA ALA A 42 1.44 9.74 11.05
C ALA A 42 2.78 9.54 10.31
N ASP A 43 2.95 10.11 9.11
CA ASP A 43 4.13 9.99 8.23
C ASP A 43 4.41 8.55 7.73
N VAL A 44 3.38 7.69 7.68
CA VAL A 44 3.46 6.33 7.10
C VAL A 44 3.00 6.37 5.64
N LYS A 45 3.97 6.29 4.72
CA LYS A 45 3.75 6.51 3.27
C LYS A 45 3.60 5.23 2.45
N VAL A 46 4.00 4.08 2.99
CA VAL A 46 3.87 2.77 2.32
C VAL A 46 2.77 1.99 3.03
N LEU A 47 1.83 1.44 2.26
CA LEU A 47 0.72 0.64 2.79
C LEU A 47 0.73 -0.74 2.13
N GLU A 48 0.76 -1.82 2.92
CA GLU A 48 0.62 -3.19 2.42
C GLU A 48 -0.82 -3.67 2.63
N VAL A 49 -1.69 -3.47 1.64
CA VAL A 49 -3.05 -4.02 1.66
C VAL A 49 -3.01 -5.50 1.27
N THR A 50 -3.30 -6.38 2.21
CA THR A 50 -3.27 -7.82 1.98
C THR A 50 -4.50 -8.31 1.23
N LEU A 51 -4.35 -9.29 0.33
CA LEU A 51 -5.44 -9.94 -0.39
C LEU A 51 -6.16 -11.01 0.47
N ARG A 52 -6.46 -10.68 1.73
CA ARG A 52 -7.10 -11.59 2.71
C ARG A 52 -8.60 -11.33 2.86
N THR A 53 -9.14 -10.33 2.18
CA THR A 53 -10.57 -9.98 2.18
C THR A 53 -11.07 -9.85 0.74
N PRO A 54 -12.37 -10.08 0.47
CA PRO A 54 -12.94 -9.86 -0.86
C PRO A 54 -12.82 -8.41 -1.36
N ALA A 55 -12.76 -7.43 -0.46
CA ALA A 55 -12.69 -6.01 -0.78
C ALA A 55 -11.27 -5.52 -1.14
N ALA A 56 -10.23 -6.33 -0.97
CA ALA A 56 -8.83 -5.86 -0.99
C ALA A 56 -8.43 -5.16 -2.31
N LEU A 57 -8.87 -5.67 -3.46
CA LEU A 57 -8.55 -5.06 -4.76
C LEU A 57 -9.27 -3.74 -4.98
N ASP A 58 -10.51 -3.62 -4.52
CA ASP A 58 -11.28 -2.37 -4.59
C ASP A 58 -10.68 -1.32 -3.66
N VAL A 59 -10.23 -1.73 -2.47
CA VAL A 59 -9.47 -0.90 -1.53
C VAL A 59 -8.19 -0.36 -2.16
N ILE A 60 -7.36 -1.23 -2.76
CA ILE A 60 -6.12 -0.82 -3.45
C ILE A 60 -6.45 0.16 -4.58
N SER A 61 -7.46 -0.14 -5.39
CA SER A 61 -7.86 0.68 -6.53
C SER A 61 -8.42 2.04 -6.12
N LEU A 62 -9.10 2.12 -4.98
CA LEU A 62 -9.60 3.38 -4.42
C LEU A 62 -8.45 4.24 -3.89
N ILE A 63 -7.58 3.67 -3.05
CA ILE A 63 -6.42 4.39 -2.48
C ILE A 63 -5.47 4.88 -3.58
N ALA A 64 -5.26 4.11 -4.65
CA ALA A 64 -4.35 4.49 -5.73
C ALA A 64 -4.88 5.62 -6.63
N LYS A 65 -6.18 5.95 -6.57
CA LYS A 65 -6.80 7.01 -7.39
C LYS A 65 -6.82 8.37 -6.72
N GLU A 66 -6.83 8.38 -5.38
CA GLU A 66 -6.80 9.59 -4.55
C GLU A 66 -5.36 10.00 -4.25
#